data_AF-A0A1M5T2B8-F1
#
_entry.id   AF-A0A1M5T2B8-F1
#
_cell.length_a   1.000
_cell.length_b   1.000
_cell.length_c   1.000
_cell.angle_alpha   90.00
_cell.angle_beta   90.00
_cell.angle_gamma   90.00
#
_symmetry.space_group_name_H-M   'P 1'
#
loop_
_entity.id
_entity.type
_entity.pdbx_description
1 polymer ?
#
loop_
_entity_poly.entity_id
_entity_poly.type
_entity_poly.pdbx_seq_one_letter_code
_entity_poly.pdbx_strand_id
1 'polypeptide(L)'
;MKTDKVILGVIGGLAAGALMGILFAPAKGTKTRKKIKRKSNEYADGIKEKFDSTIDTISNKYDTLKQEGLNLLNDGKSKFEKTRKEIENLEV
;
A
#
# COMPACT_ATOMS: atom_id res chain seq x y z
N MET A 1 16.57 -2.90 10.42
CA MET A 1 15.97 -2.72 11.76
C MET A 1 14.83 -3.73 11.89
N LYS A 2 14.55 -4.25 13.09
CA LYS A 2 13.59 -5.36 13.30
C LYS A 2 12.14 -4.85 13.27
N THR A 3 11.69 -4.35 12.12
CA THR A 3 10.35 -3.76 11.92
C THR A 3 9.25 -4.75 12.31
N ASP A 4 9.44 -6.04 12.01
CA ASP A 4 8.48 -7.10 12.34
C ASP A 4 8.23 -7.20 13.86
N LYS A 5 9.28 -7.03 14.66
CA LYS A 5 9.18 -7.06 16.13
C LYS A 5 8.48 -5.82 16.67
N VAL A 6 8.70 -4.66 16.05
CA VAL A 6 8.02 -3.42 16.42
C VAL A 6 6.53 -3.52 16.09
N ILE A 7 6.18 -3.99 14.90
CA ILE A 7 4.78 -4.20 14.48
C ILE A 7 4.08 -5.18 15.42
N LEU A 8 4.73 -6.31 15.75
CA LEU A 8 4.18 -7.29 16.68
C LEU A 8 3.99 -6.71 18.09
N GLY A 9 4.96 -5.90 18.56
CA GLY A 9 4.86 -5.20 19.84
C GLY A 9 3.70 -4.21 19.89
N VAL A 10 3.48 -3.44 18.82
CA VAL A 10 2.35 -2.50 18.72
C VAL A 10 1.01 -3.24 18.71
N ILE A 11 0.86 -4.28 17.89
CA ILE A 11 -0.37 -5.08 17.82
C ILE A 11 -0.64 -5.75 19.17
N GLY A 12 0.39 -6.35 19.78
CA GLY A 12 0.30 -6.99 21.09
C GLY A 12 -0.10 -6.00 22.19
N GLY A 13 0.50 -4.80 22.20
CA GLY A 13 0.18 -3.74 23.14
C GLY A 13 -1.25 -3.21 23.00
N LEU A 14 -1.72 -3.00 21.76
CA LEU A 14 -3.11 -2.59 21.49
C LEU A 14 -4.11 -3.67 21.91
N ALA A 15 -3.83 -4.94 21.59
CA ALA A 15 -4.69 -6.06 21.98
C ALA A 15 -4.76 -6.20 23.51
N ALA A 16 -3.62 -6.20 24.19
CA ALA A 16 -3.56 -6.26 25.64
C ALA A 16 -4.28 -5.07 26.29
N GLY A 17 -4.07 -3.86 25.79
CA GLY A 17 -4.74 -2.64 26.27
C GLY A 17 -6.26 -2.68 26.06
N ALA A 18 -6.73 -3.15 24.91
CA ALA A 18 -8.16 -3.30 24.63
C ALA A 18 -8.82 -4.35 25.53
N LEU A 19 -8.16 -5.48 25.74
CA LEU A 19 -8.64 -6.53 26.65
C LEU A 19 -8.73 -6.02 28.09
N MET A 20 -7.68 -5.34 28.58
CA MET A 20 -7.70 -4.70 29.90
C MET A 20 -8.80 -3.64 29.98
N GLY A 21 -8.97 -2.79 28.97
CA GLY A 21 -10.03 -1.77 28.95
C GLY A 21 -11.43 -2.36 29.00
N ILE A 22 -11.70 -3.45 28.29
CA ILE A 22 -12.98 -4.16 28.33
C ILE A 22 -13.20 -4.82 29.69
N LEU A 23 -12.15 -5.36 30.31
CA LEU A 23 -12.23 -6.03 31.61
C LEU A 23 -12.50 -5.03 32.75
N PHE A 24 -11.79 -3.89 32.76
CA PHE A 24 -11.96 -2.85 33.77
C PHE A 24 -13.27 -2.06 33.59
N ALA A 25 -13.73 -1.86 32.34
CA ALA A 25 -14.94 -1.11 32.04
C ALA A 25 -15.87 -1.89 31.08
N PRO A 26 -16.58 -2.93 31.55
CA PRO A 26 -17.43 -3.74 30.71
C PRO A 26 -18.71 -2.99 30.31
N ALA A 27 -18.89 -2.82 29.01
CA ALA A 27 -20.18 -2.40 28.46
C ALA A 27 -21.15 -3.60 28.36
N LYS A 28 -22.46 -3.35 28.46
CA LYS A 28 -23.49 -4.39 28.26
C LYS A 28 -23.28 -5.11 26.91
N GLY A 29 -23.25 -6.44 26.91
CA GLY A 29 -22.96 -7.25 25.73
C GLY A 29 -23.87 -6.96 24.53
N THR A 30 -25.15 -6.64 24.78
CA THR A 30 -26.10 -6.21 23.74
C THR A 30 -25.65 -4.93 23.02
N LYS A 31 -25.11 -3.96 23.76
CA LYS A 31 -24.57 -2.71 23.21
C LYS A 31 -23.27 -2.97 22.44
N THR A 32 -22.40 -3.85 22.94
CA THR A 32 -21.13 -4.20 22.28
C THR A 32 -21.38 -4.88 20.94
N ARG A 33 -22.25 -5.90 20.88
CA ARG A 33 -22.60 -6.58 19.62
C ARG A 33 -23.25 -5.64 18.61
N LYS A 34 -24.16 -4.74 19.07
CA LYS A 34 -24.76 -3.71 18.21
C LYS A 34 -23.71 -2.73 17.69
N LYS A 35 -22.76 -2.30 18.53
CA LYS A 35 -21.67 -1.39 18.15
C LYS A 35 -20.73 -2.05 17.13
N ILE A 36 -20.39 -3.34 17.30
CA ILE A 36 -19.57 -4.10 16.34
C ILE A 36 -20.28 -4.14 14.98
N LYS A 37 -21.55 -4.56 14.91
CA LYS A 37 -22.29 -4.64 13.65
C LYS A 37 -22.40 -3.29 12.93
N ARG A 38 -22.65 -2.21 13.69
CA ARG A 38 -22.72 -0.86 13.10
C ARG A 38 -21.36 -0.41 12.58
N LYS A 39 -20.32 -0.51 13.42
CA LYS A 39 -18.97 -0.07 13.05
C LYS A 39 -18.39 -0.92 11.92
N SER A 40 -18.63 -2.24 11.89
CA SER A 40 -18.11 -3.10 10.83
C SER A 40 -18.66 -2.70 9.46
N ASN A 41 -19.96 -2.40 9.36
CA ASN A 41 -20.54 -1.92 8.11
C ASN A 41 -19.98 -0.54 7.73
N GLU A 42 -19.95 0.40 8.67
CA GLU A 42 -19.43 1.76 8.44
C GLU A 42 -17.96 1.76 8.00
N TYR A 43 -17.11 0.91 8.60
CA TYR A 43 -15.72 0.75 8.18
C TYR A 43 -15.60 0.02 6.84
N ALA A 44 -16.41 -1.02 6.58
CA ALA A 44 -16.35 -1.74 5.32
C ALA A 44 -16.72 -0.83 4.14
N ASP A 45 -17.77 -0.03 4.29
CA ASP A 45 -18.22 0.90 3.26
C ASP A 45 -17.18 2.02 3.07
N GLY A 46 -16.68 2.62 4.15
CA GLY A 46 -15.65 3.66 4.07
C GLY A 46 -14.29 3.18 3.57
N ILE A 47 -13.91 1.92 3.83
CA ILE A 47 -12.70 1.31 3.27
C ILE A 47 -12.89 1.05 1.78
N LYS A 48 -14.02 0.49 1.34
CA LYS A 48 -14.30 0.28 -0.08
C LYS A 48 -14.20 1.59 -0.87
N GLU A 49 -14.88 2.63 -0.40
CA GLU A 49 -14.87 3.93 -1.08
C GLU A 49 -13.47 4.55 -1.15
N LYS A 50 -12.70 4.50 -0.06
CA LYS A 50 -11.30 4.96 -0.06
C LYS A 50 -10.38 4.08 -0.90
N PHE A 51 -10.62 2.78 -0.91
CA PHE A 51 -9.81 1.81 -1.63
C PHE A 51 -10.03 1.96 -3.14
N ASP A 52 -11.27 2.06 -3.59
CA ASP A 52 -11.62 2.30 -4.99
C ASP A 52 -10.99 3.63 -5.48
N SER A 53 -11.15 4.72 -4.71
CA SER A 53 -10.49 6.00 -5.02
C SER A 53 -8.96 5.92 -5.05
N THR A 54 -8.36 5.10 -4.18
CA THR A 54 -6.90 4.90 -4.13
C THR A 54 -6.42 4.06 -5.31
N ILE A 55 -7.15 3.01 -5.66
CA ILE A 55 -6.85 2.14 -6.81
C ILE A 55 -6.98 2.91 -8.11
N ASP A 56 -8.01 3.74 -8.28
CA ASP A 56 -8.18 4.59 -9.46
C ASP A 56 -7.02 5.59 -9.58
N THR A 57 -6.63 6.21 -8.46
CA THR A 57 -5.48 7.15 -8.42
C THR A 57 -4.17 6.44 -8.75
N ILE A 58 -3.97 5.21 -8.23
CA ILE A 58 -2.78 4.40 -8.51
C ILE A 58 -2.77 3.97 -9.98
N SER A 59 -3.91 3.57 -10.54
CA SER A 59 -4.00 3.08 -11.92
C SER A 59 -3.68 4.20 -12.93
N ASN A 60 -4.23 5.40 -12.71
CA ASN A 60 -3.90 6.57 -13.54
C ASN A 60 -2.40 6.95 -13.46
N LYS A 61 -1.79 6.86 -12.27
CA LYS A 61 -0.35 7.08 -12.10
C LYS A 61 0.48 5.96 -12.72
N TYR A 62 0.00 4.72 -12.67
CA TYR A 62 0.68 3.56 -13.22
C TYR A 62 0.77 3.62 -14.75
N ASP A 63 -0.31 4.00 -15.43
CA ASP A 63 -0.27 4.16 -16.89
C ASP A 63 0.68 5.28 -17.34
N THR A 64 0.73 6.38 -16.59
CA THR A 64 1.68 7.48 -16.83
C THR A 64 3.13 7.02 -16.62
N LEU A 65 3.41 6.32 -15.51
CA LEU A 65 4.74 5.75 -15.22
C LEU A 65 5.17 4.70 -16.25
N LYS A 66 4.24 3.89 -16.74
CA LYS A 66 4.51 2.87 -17.76
C LYS A 66 4.85 3.53 -19.10
N GLN A 67 4.13 4.56 -19.50
CA GLN A 67 4.43 5.35 -20.70
C GLN A 67 5.79 6.03 -20.61
N GLU A 68 6.08 6.72 -19.50
CA GLU A 68 7.39 7.36 -19.27
C GLU A 68 8.53 6.34 -19.22
N GLY A 69 8.32 5.20 -18.54
CA GLY A 69 9.29 4.11 -18.49
C GLY A 69 9.58 3.50 -19.86
N LEU A 70 8.55 3.28 -20.69
CA LEU A 70 8.73 2.78 -22.07
C LEU A 70 9.48 3.78 -22.96
N ASN A 71 9.19 5.08 -22.82
CA ASN A 71 9.90 6.12 -23.57
C ASN A 71 11.37 6.22 -23.13
N LEU A 72 11.65 6.18 -21.83
CA LEU A 72 13.01 6.15 -21.27
C LEU A 72 13.80 4.91 -21.73
N LEU A 73 13.16 3.74 -21.79
CA LEU A 73 13.78 2.51 -22.27
C LEU A 73 14.09 2.57 -23.77
N ASN A 74 13.20 3.12 -24.59
CA ASN A 74 13.43 3.29 -26.02
C ASN A 74 14.51 4.34 -26.32
N ASP A 75 14.51 5.46 -25.61
CA ASP A 75 15.56 6.48 -25.72
C ASP A 75 16.91 5.93 -25.25
N GLY A 76 16.93 5.19 -24.15
CA GLY A 76 18.10 4.48 -23.65
C GLY A 76 18.63 3.46 -24.65
N LYS A 77 17.75 2.63 -25.24
CA LYS A 77 18.12 1.66 -26.28
C LYS A 77 18.71 2.34 -27.52
N SER A 78 18.08 3.40 -28.01
CA SER A 78 18.55 4.07 -29.23
C SER A 78 19.90 4.76 -29.03
N LYS A 79 20.14 5.34 -27.85
CA LYS A 79 21.45 5.90 -27.47
C LYS A 79 22.48 4.79 -27.31
N PHE A 80 22.13 3.70 -26.64
CA PHE A 80 23.03 2.56 -26.44
C PHE A 80 23.40 1.88 -27.76
N GLU A 81 22.46 1.71 -28.68
CA GLU A 81 22.73 1.18 -30.02
C GLU A 81 23.62 2.11 -30.85
N LYS A 82 23.40 3.42 -30.78
CA LYS A 82 24.25 4.40 -31.47
C LYS A 82 25.69 4.35 -30.93
N THR A 83 25.84 4.38 -29.61
CA THR A 83 27.14 4.26 -28.96
C THR A 83 27.81 2.92 -29.26
N ARG A 84 27.05 1.82 -29.28
CA ARG A 84 27.58 0.50 -29.66
C ARG A 84 28.09 0.50 -31.10
N LYS A 85 27.34 1.04 -32.05
CA LYS A 85 27.75 1.14 -33.47
C LYS A 85 28.96 2.05 -33.67
N GLU A 86 29.07 3.13 -32.90
CA GLU A 86 30.25 4.00 -32.93
C GLU A 86 31.49 3.29 -32.39
N ILE A 87 31.37 2.53 -31.29
CA ILE A 87 32.48 1.73 -30.73
C ILE A 87 32.91 0.63 -31.72
N GLU A 88 31.95 -0.07 -32.34
CA GLU A 88 32.21 -1.15 -33.29
C GLU A 88 32.93 -0.65 -34.57
N ASN A 89 32.70 0.61 -34.97
CA ASN A 89 33.41 1.25 -36.09
C ASN A 89 34.78 1.83 -35.71
N LEU A 90 35.10 1.95 -34.41
CA LEU A 90 36.39 2.47 -33.91
C LEU A 90 37.39 1.35 -33.56
N GLU A 91 36.95 0.09 -33.47
CA GLU A 91 37.81 -1.08 -33.23
C GLU A 91 38.36 -1.74 -34.52
N VAL A 92 38.15 -1.12 -35.70
CA VAL A 92 38.78 -1.49 -36.99
C VAL A 92 39.81 -0.43 -37.40
#